data_AF-A0A6I5VFS8-F1
#
_entry.id   AF-A0A6I5VFS8-F1
#
_cell.length_a   1.000
_cell.length_b   1.000
_cell.length_c   1.000
_cell.angle_alpha   90.00
_cell.angle_beta   90.00
_cell.angle_gamma   90.00
#
_symmetry.space_group_name_H-M   'P 1'
#
loop_
_entity.id
_entity.type
_entity.pdbx_description
1 polymer ?
#
loop_
_entity_poly.entity_id
_entity_poly.type
_entity_poly.pdbx_seq_one_letter_code
_entity_poly.pdbx_strand_id
1 'polypeptide(L)'
;MTSQPTSRPTQPTPGSGSRPTSQPTPVRVPPRTSEVDPRSPRRRRPPAEPFVWLGFSAGGMIAALLLPVAAFLFAIAVPLGWLSPDFDHLSAVITHPVTIILMIIGFVVLIIHSAHRLRYLLYDGLKIKHRTLVGALCYGGAVVASIIAVILVLLAAF
;
A
#
# COMPACT_ATOMS: atom_id res chain seq x y z
N MET A 1 -83.57 33.55 -37.15
CA MET A 1 -82.39 32.66 -37.29
C MET A 1 -82.32 31.82 -36.01
N THR A 2 -83.06 30.72 -35.92
CA THR A 2 -82.68 29.34 -36.29
C THR A 2 -82.13 28.57 -35.09
N SER A 3 -82.99 27.72 -34.51
CA SER A 3 -82.70 26.40 -33.89
C SER A 3 -81.90 26.39 -32.56
N GLN A 4 -82.09 25.52 -31.57
CA GLN A 4 -82.57 24.13 -31.52
C GLN A 4 -83.11 23.78 -30.10
N PRO A 5 -83.92 22.70 -29.99
CA PRO A 5 -84.30 22.09 -28.71
C PRO A 5 -83.22 21.11 -28.21
N THR A 6 -82.72 21.30 -27.00
CA THR A 6 -81.72 20.38 -26.42
C THR A 6 -82.43 19.20 -25.76
N SER A 7 -82.29 18.03 -26.39
CA SER A 7 -82.75 16.73 -25.94
C SER A 7 -82.02 16.27 -24.67
N ARG A 8 -82.81 15.69 -23.74
CA ARG A 8 -82.34 15.11 -22.48
C ARG A 8 -81.56 13.82 -22.75
N PRO A 9 -80.34 13.64 -22.22
CA PRO A 9 -79.64 12.36 -22.35
C PRO A 9 -80.27 11.29 -21.45
N THR A 10 -80.57 10.15 -22.06
CA THR A 10 -80.91 8.88 -21.43
C THR A 10 -79.75 8.40 -20.54
N GLN A 11 -80.06 8.05 -19.28
CA GLN A 11 -79.09 7.41 -18.38
C GLN A 11 -78.75 6.01 -18.89
N PRO A 12 -77.46 5.63 -19.00
CA PRO A 12 -77.08 4.24 -19.15
C PRO A 12 -77.23 3.50 -17.81
N THR A 13 -77.71 2.27 -17.90
CA THR A 13 -77.84 1.26 -16.84
C THR A 13 -76.53 1.02 -16.09
N PRO A 14 -76.57 0.65 -14.78
CA PRO A 14 -75.37 0.40 -14.00
C PRO A 14 -74.68 -0.87 -14.51
N GLY A 15 -73.52 -0.67 -15.15
CA GLY A 15 -72.63 -1.73 -15.57
C GLY A 15 -72.10 -2.51 -14.37
N SER A 16 -72.22 -3.84 -14.48
CA SER A 16 -71.64 -4.88 -13.63
C SER A 16 -70.22 -4.54 -13.17
N GLY A 17 -70.05 -4.39 -11.86
CA GLY A 17 -68.75 -4.12 -11.23
C GLY A 17 -67.76 -5.25 -11.47
N SER A 18 -66.65 -4.92 -12.14
CA SER A 18 -65.42 -5.68 -12.07
C SER A 18 -64.43 -4.86 -11.25
N ARG A 19 -64.17 -5.34 -10.02
CA ARG A 19 -63.19 -4.78 -9.09
C ARG A 19 -61.79 -5.06 -9.65
N PRO A 20 -60.96 -4.05 -10.00
CA PRO A 20 -59.58 -4.31 -10.37
C PRO A 20 -58.78 -4.63 -9.10
N THR A 21 -58.52 -5.91 -8.90
CA THR A 21 -57.49 -6.44 -8.01
C THR A 21 -56.12 -6.04 -8.54
N SER A 22 -55.50 -5.01 -7.95
CA SER A 22 -54.05 -4.92 -7.69
C SER A 22 -53.70 -3.50 -7.26
N GLN A 23 -53.72 -3.22 -5.96
CA GLN A 23 -52.94 -2.10 -5.44
C GLN A 23 -51.45 -2.45 -5.64
N PRO A 24 -50.64 -1.60 -6.29
CA PRO A 24 -49.21 -1.82 -6.35
C PRO A 24 -48.64 -1.71 -4.93
N THR A 25 -47.92 -2.74 -4.49
CA THR A 25 -47.21 -2.77 -3.23
C THR A 25 -46.31 -1.53 -3.13
N PRO A 26 -46.37 -0.72 -2.05
CA PRO A 26 -45.48 0.40 -1.90
C PRO A 26 -44.03 -0.09 -1.90
N VAL A 27 -43.27 0.34 -2.90
CA VAL A 27 -41.83 0.07 -2.98
C VAL A 27 -41.19 0.71 -1.77
N ARG A 28 -40.75 -0.11 -0.81
CA ARG A 28 -39.99 0.35 0.36
C ARG A 28 -38.65 0.90 -0.14
N VAL A 29 -38.55 2.22 -0.27
CA VAL A 29 -37.27 2.90 -0.52
C VAL A 29 -36.38 2.60 0.68
N PRO A 30 -35.23 1.90 0.52
CA PRO A 30 -34.31 1.71 1.62
C PRO A 30 -33.85 3.09 2.11
N PRO A 31 -33.64 3.28 3.44
CA PRO A 31 -33.15 4.54 3.96
C PRO A 31 -31.90 4.94 3.19
N ARG A 32 -31.93 6.13 2.59
CA ARG A 32 -30.81 6.75 1.87
C ARG A 32 -29.56 6.54 2.73
N THR A 33 -28.59 5.81 2.18
CA THR A 33 -27.33 5.47 2.84
C THR A 33 -26.82 6.66 3.62
N SER A 34 -26.72 6.49 4.95
CA SER A 34 -26.03 7.33 5.93
C SER A 34 -25.41 8.59 5.32
N GLU A 35 -26.11 9.72 5.47
CA GLU A 35 -25.56 11.04 5.20
C GLU A 35 -24.27 11.19 6.01
N VAL A 36 -23.13 11.05 5.33
CA VAL A 36 -21.82 11.25 5.93
C VAL A 36 -21.74 12.72 6.27
N ASP A 37 -21.85 13.04 7.57
CA ASP A 37 -21.74 14.41 8.06
C ASP A 37 -20.47 15.07 7.49
N PRO A 38 -20.59 16.09 6.62
CA PRO A 38 -19.44 16.75 6.01
C PRO A 38 -18.60 17.51 7.05
N ARG A 39 -19.12 17.71 8.27
CA ARG A 39 -18.42 18.33 9.40
C ARG A 39 -17.66 17.34 10.27
N SER A 40 -17.79 16.03 10.04
CA SER A 40 -16.97 15.05 10.73
C SER A 40 -15.49 15.32 10.42
N PRO A 41 -14.62 15.63 11.42
CA PRO A 41 -13.21 15.86 11.17
C PRO A 41 -12.60 14.56 10.67
N ARG A 42 -12.45 14.43 9.34
CA ARG A 42 -11.81 13.28 8.75
C ARG A 42 -10.34 13.34 9.17
N ARG A 43 -9.96 12.56 10.17
CA ARG A 43 -8.60 12.49 10.70
C ARG A 43 -7.68 11.98 9.59
N ARG A 44 -7.14 12.89 8.77
CA ARG A 44 -6.20 12.54 7.70
C ARG A 44 -4.90 12.11 8.36
N ARG A 45 -4.60 10.80 8.32
CA ARG A 45 -3.24 10.33 8.63
C ARG A 45 -2.32 10.87 7.53
N PRO A 46 -1.13 11.39 7.87
CA PRO A 46 -0.17 11.79 6.84
C PRO A 46 0.16 10.57 5.97
N PRO A 47 0.20 10.72 4.63
CA PRO A 47 0.51 9.61 3.75
C PRO A 47 1.98 9.23 3.94
N ALA A 48 2.24 7.99 4.37
CA ALA A 48 3.60 7.45 4.46
C ALA A 48 4.19 7.09 3.08
N GLU A 49 3.37 7.09 2.04
CA GLU A 49 3.72 6.69 0.67
C GLU A 49 4.94 7.42 0.10
N PRO A 50 5.10 8.76 0.24
CA PRO A 50 6.26 9.47 -0.31
C PRO A 50 7.59 8.98 0.30
N PHE A 51 7.61 8.69 1.59
CA PHE A 51 8.81 8.22 2.29
C PHE A 51 9.18 6.80 1.86
N VAL A 52 8.19 5.92 1.69
CA VAL A 52 8.43 4.55 1.19
C VAL A 52 8.98 4.60 -0.24
N TRP A 53 8.44 5.47 -1.10
CA TRP A 53 8.94 5.66 -2.46
C TRP A 53 10.35 6.23 -2.50
N LEU A 54 10.65 7.20 -1.64
CA LEU A 54 11.99 7.78 -1.55
C LEU A 54 13.01 6.74 -1.07
N GLY A 55 12.69 5.97 -0.03
CA GLY A 55 13.54 4.87 0.46
C GLY A 55 13.71 3.77 -0.59
N PHE A 56 12.65 3.43 -1.32
CA PHE A 56 12.72 2.48 -2.44
C PHE A 56 13.67 2.95 -3.55
N SER A 57 13.56 4.20 -3.99
CA SER A 57 14.43 4.74 -5.05
C SER A 57 15.89 4.84 -4.60
N ALA A 58 16.13 5.38 -3.40
CA ALA A 58 17.47 5.51 -2.84
C ALA A 58 18.14 4.12 -2.67
N GLY A 59 17.42 3.16 -2.08
CA GLY A 59 17.92 1.81 -1.91
C GLY A 59 18.17 1.10 -3.24
N GLY A 60 17.34 1.35 -4.27
CA GLY A 60 17.55 0.80 -5.60
C GLY A 60 18.81 1.31 -6.28
N MET A 61 19.08 2.62 -6.14
CA MET A 61 20.32 3.22 -6.66
C MET A 61 21.55 2.68 -5.94
N ILE A 62 21.53 2.66 -4.60
CA ILE A 62 22.63 2.12 -3.80
C ILE A 62 22.85 0.65 -4.13
N ALA A 63 21.78 -0.14 -4.27
CA ALA A 63 21.90 -1.54 -4.66
C ALA A 63 22.57 -1.70 -6.02
N ALA A 64 22.12 -0.96 -7.04
CA ALA A 64 22.67 -1.07 -8.38
C ALA A 64 24.17 -0.72 -8.45
N LEU A 65 24.63 0.22 -7.62
CA LEU A 65 26.03 0.64 -7.58
C LEU A 65 26.90 -0.26 -6.71
N LEU A 66 26.46 -0.56 -5.48
CA LEU A 66 27.31 -1.16 -4.46
C LEU A 66 27.23 -2.68 -4.41
N LEU A 67 26.07 -3.30 -4.67
CA LEU A 67 25.95 -4.76 -4.57
C LEU A 67 26.87 -5.49 -5.56
N PRO A 68 27.02 -5.06 -6.84
CA PRO A 68 27.96 -5.72 -7.75
C PRO A 68 29.41 -5.67 -7.26
N VAL A 69 29.83 -4.51 -6.74
CA VAL A 69 31.18 -4.32 -6.20
C VAL A 69 31.37 -5.15 -4.93
N ALA A 70 30.43 -5.09 -4.00
CA ALA A 70 30.49 -5.87 -2.77
C ALA A 70 30.48 -7.39 -3.04
N ALA A 71 29.64 -7.86 -3.97
CA ALA A 71 29.62 -9.26 -4.38
C ALA A 71 30.95 -9.68 -5.01
N PHE A 72 31.52 -8.88 -5.91
CA PHE A 72 32.83 -9.17 -6.48
C PHE A 72 33.93 -9.24 -5.40
N LEU A 73 34.00 -8.26 -4.50
CA LEU A 73 35.03 -8.21 -3.47
C LEU A 73 34.92 -9.38 -2.50
N PHE A 74 33.75 -9.57 -1.89
CA PHE A 74 33.57 -10.50 -0.78
C PHE A 74 33.21 -11.92 -1.20
N ALA A 75 32.55 -12.12 -2.35
CA ALA A 75 32.18 -13.45 -2.82
C ALA A 75 33.19 -14.06 -3.80
N ILE A 76 34.05 -13.24 -4.43
CA ILE A 76 35.01 -13.71 -5.45
C ILE A 76 36.45 -13.36 -5.07
N ALA A 77 36.80 -12.07 -5.00
CA ALA A 77 38.19 -11.64 -4.92
C ALA A 77 38.89 -12.04 -3.61
N VAL A 78 38.22 -11.89 -2.46
CA VAL A 78 38.75 -12.31 -1.15
C VAL A 78 38.82 -13.84 -1.04
N PRO A 79 37.76 -14.63 -1.33
CA PRO A 79 37.83 -16.10 -1.28
C PRO A 79 38.88 -16.72 -2.22
N LEU A 80 39.15 -16.12 -3.38
CA LEU A 80 40.17 -16.58 -4.32
C LEU A 80 41.59 -16.09 -3.97
N GLY A 81 41.74 -15.28 -2.91
CA GLY A 81 43.03 -14.75 -2.46
C GLY A 81 43.61 -13.66 -3.36
N TRP A 82 42.82 -13.06 -4.25
CA TRP A 82 43.25 -11.92 -5.08
C TRP A 82 43.44 -10.65 -4.25
N LEU A 83 42.69 -10.55 -3.16
CA LEU A 83 42.78 -9.48 -2.16
C LEU A 83 42.92 -10.12 -0.78
N SER A 84 43.86 -9.60 0.01
CA SER A 84 44.05 -9.97 1.42
C SER A 84 43.92 -8.70 2.26
N PRO A 85 42.69 -8.26 2.58
CA PRO A 85 42.48 -7.06 3.37
C PRO A 85 43.06 -7.25 4.77
N ASP A 86 43.86 -6.28 5.20
CA ASP A 86 44.38 -6.25 6.56
C ASP A 86 43.25 -5.97 7.56
N PHE A 87 43.21 -6.73 8.65
CA PHE A 87 42.15 -6.64 9.65
C PHE A 87 42.15 -5.27 10.32
N ASP A 88 43.34 -4.74 10.67
CA ASP A 88 43.48 -3.45 11.33
C ASP A 88 43.01 -2.32 10.43
N HIS A 89 43.36 -2.38 9.14
CA HIS A 89 42.85 -1.44 8.15
C HIS A 89 41.31 -1.50 8.01
N LEU A 90 40.74 -2.71 7.91
CA LEU A 90 39.29 -2.86 7.75
C LEU A 90 38.53 -2.40 9.00
N SER A 91 39.08 -2.71 10.18
CA SER A 91 38.58 -2.24 11.48
C SER A 91 38.57 -0.71 11.55
N ALA A 92 39.66 -0.05 11.15
CA ALA A 92 39.73 1.42 11.10
C ALA A 92 38.69 2.03 10.15
N VAL A 93 38.39 1.38 9.03
CA VAL A 93 37.38 1.86 8.07
C VAL A 93 35.96 1.72 8.64
N ILE A 94 35.61 0.58 9.23
CA ILE A 94 34.23 0.33 9.74
C ILE A 94 33.92 1.09 11.02
N THR A 95 34.93 1.44 11.81
CA THR A 95 34.79 2.26 13.03
C THR A 95 34.80 3.76 12.74
N HIS A 96 35.13 4.18 11.51
CA HIS A 96 35.14 5.59 11.15
C HIS A 96 33.71 6.17 11.18
N PRO A 97 33.45 7.31 11.87
CA PRO A 97 32.10 7.85 12.06
C PRO A 97 31.31 8.07 10.77
N VAL A 98 31.98 8.53 9.71
CA VAL A 98 31.36 8.72 8.39
C VAL A 98 30.91 7.39 7.80
N THR A 99 31.75 6.35 7.88
CA THR A 99 31.42 5.01 7.39
C THR A 99 30.23 4.44 8.14
N ILE A 100 30.19 4.59 9.46
CA ILE A 100 29.07 4.15 10.31
C ILE A 100 27.76 4.78 9.87
N ILE A 101 27.74 6.10 9.68
CA ILE A 101 26.53 6.83 9.22
C ILE A 101 26.10 6.32 7.83
N LEU A 102 27.05 6.18 6.90
CA LEU A 102 26.75 5.68 5.56
C LEU A 102 26.25 4.24 5.57
N MET A 103 26.80 3.36 6.41
CA MET A 103 26.34 1.98 6.56
C MET A 103 24.94 1.92 7.16
N ILE A 104 24.64 2.71 8.19
CA ILE A 104 23.29 2.79 8.77
C ILE A 104 22.29 3.23 7.73
N ILE A 105 22.53 4.37 7.05
CA ILE A 105 21.63 4.88 6.02
C ILE A 105 21.48 3.87 4.89
N GLY A 106 22.60 3.33 4.40
CA GLY A 106 22.66 2.36 3.32
C GLY A 106 21.87 1.08 3.62
N PHE A 107 22.09 0.47 4.77
CA PHE A 107 21.35 -0.74 5.17
C PHE A 107 19.85 -0.47 5.31
N VAL A 108 19.46 0.63 5.97
CA VAL A 108 18.04 0.96 6.14
C VAL A 108 17.34 1.11 4.80
N VAL A 109 17.91 1.88 3.85
CA VAL A 109 17.26 2.06 2.54
C VAL A 109 17.29 0.79 1.69
N LEU A 110 18.33 -0.06 1.78
CA LEU A 110 18.38 -1.37 1.12
C LEU A 110 17.32 -2.33 1.66
N ILE A 111 17.08 -2.32 2.97
CA ILE A 111 16.04 -3.12 3.63
C ILE A 111 14.65 -2.63 3.20
N ILE A 112 14.40 -1.32 3.19
CA ILE A 112 13.14 -0.74 2.71
C ILE A 112 12.90 -1.10 1.24
N HIS A 113 13.93 -0.96 0.39
CA HIS A 113 13.85 -1.33 -1.02
C HIS A 113 13.50 -2.81 -1.20
N SER A 114 14.20 -3.69 -0.49
CA SER A 114 13.97 -5.14 -0.51
C SER A 114 12.55 -5.48 -0.07
N ALA A 115 12.07 -4.90 1.04
CA ALA A 115 10.73 -5.15 1.56
C ALA A 115 9.63 -4.69 0.60
N HIS A 116 9.83 -3.55 -0.07
CA HIS A 116 8.90 -3.05 -1.07
C HIS A 116 8.80 -4.00 -2.26
N ARG A 117 9.93 -4.45 -2.81
CA ARG A 117 9.97 -5.44 -3.91
C ARG A 117 9.38 -6.79 -3.49
N LEU A 118 9.73 -7.26 -2.28
CA LEU A 118 9.29 -8.55 -1.75
C LEU A 118 7.77 -8.60 -1.58
N ARG A 119 7.14 -7.50 -1.17
CA ARG A 119 5.68 -7.40 -1.07
C ARG A 119 5.00 -7.73 -2.41
N TYR A 120 5.48 -7.12 -3.51
CA TYR A 120 4.93 -7.37 -4.84
C TYR A 120 5.29 -8.77 -5.35
N LEU A 121 6.50 -9.26 -5.05
CA LEU A 121 6.87 -10.65 -5.38
C LEU A 121 5.92 -11.67 -4.72
N LEU A 122 5.61 -11.48 -3.43
CA LEU A 122 4.72 -12.37 -2.69
C LEU A 122 3.26 -12.25 -3.14
N TYR A 123 2.80 -11.03 -3.41
CA TYR A 123 1.41 -10.77 -3.77
C TYR A 123 1.12 -11.09 -5.24
N ASP A 124 1.94 -10.63 -6.18
CA ASP A 124 1.72 -10.80 -7.62
C ASP A 124 2.41 -12.05 -8.18
N GLY A 125 3.65 -12.31 -7.74
CA GLY A 125 4.41 -13.49 -8.18
C GLY A 125 3.87 -14.78 -7.58
N LEU A 126 3.83 -14.85 -6.24
CA LEU A 126 3.39 -16.04 -5.51
C LEU A 126 1.88 -16.08 -5.24
N LYS A 127 1.13 -15.04 -5.67
CA LYS A 127 -0.34 -14.95 -5.59
C LYS A 127 -0.91 -15.15 -4.19
N ILE A 128 -0.17 -14.77 -3.15
CA ILE A 128 -0.66 -14.83 -1.77
C ILE A 128 -1.78 -13.80 -1.59
N LYS A 129 -3.03 -14.26 -1.49
CA LYS A 129 -4.25 -13.42 -1.47
C LYS A 129 -4.46 -12.61 -0.19
N HIS A 130 -3.49 -12.56 0.72
CA HIS A 130 -3.57 -11.86 2.01
C HIS A 130 -2.82 -10.52 1.98
N ARG A 131 -3.36 -9.54 1.22
CA ARG A 131 -2.72 -8.23 0.96
C ARG A 131 -2.27 -7.49 2.23
N THR A 132 -3.09 -7.49 3.28
CA THR A 132 -2.80 -6.81 4.55
C THR A 132 -1.69 -7.51 5.32
N LEU A 133 -1.76 -8.85 5.43
CA LEU A 133 -0.76 -9.66 6.11
C LEU A 133 0.61 -9.58 5.41
N VAL A 134 0.65 -9.71 4.08
CA VAL A 134 1.89 -9.58 3.29
C VAL A 134 2.51 -8.20 3.50
N GLY A 135 1.69 -7.15 3.46
CA GLY A 135 2.16 -5.80 3.76
C GLY A 135 2.73 -5.65 5.17
N ALA A 136 2.04 -6.19 6.17
CA ALA A 136 2.47 -6.14 7.56
C ALA A 136 3.77 -6.92 7.78
N LEU A 137 3.92 -8.11 7.18
CA LEU A 137 5.14 -8.91 7.29
C LEU A 137 6.33 -8.27 6.58
N CYS A 138 6.15 -7.78 5.35
CA CYS A 138 7.26 -7.15 4.62
C CYS A 138 7.73 -5.86 5.29
N TYR A 139 6.82 -4.94 5.60
CA TYR A 139 7.21 -3.66 6.20
C TYR A 139 7.51 -3.77 7.70
N GLY A 140 6.81 -4.65 8.43
CA GLY A 140 7.13 -4.94 9.83
C GLY A 140 8.50 -5.62 9.96
N GLY A 141 8.78 -6.60 9.10
CA GLY A 141 10.10 -7.21 8.98
C GLY A 141 11.19 -6.19 8.62
N ALA A 142 10.89 -5.23 7.73
CA ALA A 142 11.81 -4.15 7.40
C ALA A 142 12.17 -3.28 8.60
N VAL A 143 11.21 -2.94 9.45
CA VAL A 143 11.45 -2.17 10.68
C VAL A 143 12.35 -2.96 11.64
N VAL A 144 12.02 -4.23 11.89
CA VAL A 144 12.82 -5.09 12.77
C VAL A 144 14.24 -5.26 12.24
N ALA A 145 14.39 -5.57 10.95
CA ALA A 145 15.70 -5.71 10.31
C ALA A 145 16.51 -4.41 10.34
N SER A 146 15.86 -3.24 10.18
CA SER A 146 16.53 -1.94 10.28
C SER A 146 17.06 -1.68 11.68
N ILE A 147 16.27 -1.99 12.71
CA ILE A 147 16.70 -1.85 14.11
C ILE A 147 17.89 -2.78 14.39
N ILE A 148 17.80 -4.03 13.95
CA ILE A 148 18.90 -5.00 14.10
C ILE A 148 20.16 -4.49 13.37
N ALA A 149 20.03 -4.01 12.13
CA ALA A 149 21.16 -3.47 11.38
C ALA A 149 21.83 -2.29 12.10
N VAL A 150 21.05 -1.35 12.63
CA VAL A 150 21.57 -0.23 13.42
C VAL A 150 22.29 -0.73 14.66
N ILE A 151 21.69 -1.64 15.41
CA ILE A 151 22.31 -2.22 16.62
C ILE A 151 23.63 -2.90 16.25
N LEU A 152 23.66 -3.72 15.21
CA LEU A 152 24.87 -4.43 14.79
C LEU A 152 25.98 -3.47 14.35
N VAL A 153 25.65 -2.43 13.59
CA VAL A 153 26.65 -1.42 13.18
C VAL A 153 27.19 -0.67 14.38
N LEU A 154 26.34 -0.30 15.35
CA LEU A 154 26.78 0.36 16.57
C LEU A 154 27.62 -0.56 17.46
N LEU A 155 27.23 -1.83 17.60
CA LEU A 155 28.02 -2.83 18.34
C LEU A 155 29.35 -3.16 17.68
N ALA A 156 29.46 -3.05 16.36
CA ALA A 156 30.72 -3.26 15.65
C ALA A 156 31.64 -2.03 15.73
N ALA A 157 31.11 -0.87 16.11
CA ALA A 157 31.83 0.39 16.17
C ALA A 157 32.46 0.72 17.53
N PHE A 158 32.07 0.01 18.60
CA PHE A 158 32.47 0.25 19.99
C PHE A 158 32.81 -1.06 20.70
#